data_AF-A0A0Q9QTJ7-F1
#
_entry.id   AF-A0A0Q9QTJ7-F1
#
_cell.length_a   1.000
_cell.length_b   1.000
_cell.length_c   1.000
_cell.angle_alpha   90.00
_cell.angle_beta   90.00
_cell.angle_gamma   90.00
#
_symmetry.space_group_name_H-M   'P 1'
#
loop_
_entity.id
_entity.type
_entity.pdbx_description
1 polymer ?
#
loop_
_entity_poly.entity_id
_entity_poly.type
_entity_poly.pdbx_seq_one_letter_code
_entity_poly.pdbx_strand_id
1 'polypeptide(L)'
;MTDAEISPQMAHSIEAKAQRWRQVMKNYRFLTRAELEGVRHGRVASHLLKVEHDGAALYPEFQFSAAGELLPVIPELLNLAKSHDCVGAEPDPVADHPHRLF
;
A
#
# COMPACT_ATOMS: atom_id res chain seq x y z
N MET A 1 -29.28 -14.27 14.71
CA MET A 1 -28.10 -13.38 14.64
C MET A 1 -27.00 -14.14 15.35
N THR A 2 -26.11 -14.79 14.61
CA THR A 2 -25.02 -15.58 15.21
C THR A 2 -23.88 -14.63 15.51
N ASP A 3 -23.66 -14.35 16.79
CA ASP A 3 -22.39 -13.87 17.33
C ASP A 3 -21.32 -14.85 16.86
N ALA A 4 -20.61 -14.49 15.79
CA ALA A 4 -19.40 -15.19 15.41
C ALA A 4 -18.36 -14.79 16.46
N GLU A 5 -18.23 -15.61 17.52
CA GLU A 5 -17.14 -15.52 18.48
C GLU A 5 -15.83 -15.47 17.69
N ILE A 6 -15.20 -14.30 17.70
CA ILE A 6 -13.89 -14.10 17.11
C ILE A 6 -12.94 -15.02 17.89
N SER A 7 -12.41 -16.06 17.22
CA SER A 7 -11.41 -16.95 17.81
C SER A 7 -10.28 -16.14 18.46
N PRO A 8 -9.77 -16.52 19.65
CA PRO A 8 -8.72 -15.78 20.35
C PRO A 8 -7.50 -15.47 19.48
N GLN A 9 -7.12 -16.38 18.58
CA GLN A 9 -6.02 -16.17 17.63
C GLN A 9 -6.31 -15.05 16.63
N MET A 10 -7.57 -14.91 16.22
CA MET A 10 -8.03 -13.85 15.32
C MET A 10 -8.13 -12.51 16.06
N ALA A 11 -8.53 -12.51 17.33
CA ALA A 11 -8.50 -11.30 18.16
C ALA A 11 -7.06 -10.78 18.33
N HIS A 12 -6.10 -11.67 18.63
CA HIS A 12 -4.69 -11.30 18.74
C HIS A 12 -4.10 -10.78 17.43
N SER A 13 -4.47 -11.34 16.27
CA SER A 13 -3.97 -10.86 14.98
C SER A 13 -4.54 -9.49 14.61
N ILE A 14 -5.83 -9.23 14.91
CA ILE A 14 -6.46 -7.91 14.76
C ILE A 14 -5.76 -6.89 15.66
N GLU A 15 -5.52 -7.24 16.92
CA GLU A 15 -4.86 -6.34 17.87
C GLU A 15 -3.42 -6.04 17.46
N ALA A 16 -2.65 -7.05 17.03
CA ALA A 16 -1.29 -6.87 16.54
C ALA A 16 -1.24 -5.95 15.31
N LYS A 17 -2.19 -6.09 14.37
CA LYS A 17 -2.33 -5.20 13.21
C LYS A 17 -2.67 -3.77 13.64
N ALA A 18 -3.59 -3.61 14.58
CA ALA A 18 -3.97 -2.32 15.13
C ALA A 18 -2.79 -1.64 15.88
N GLN A 19 -1.98 -2.41 16.61
CA GLN A 19 -0.78 -1.90 17.27
C GLN A 19 0.27 -1.43 16.26
N ARG A 20 0.53 -2.21 15.21
CA ARG A 20 1.43 -1.79 14.12
C ARG A 20 0.96 -0.51 13.46
N TRP A 21 -0.33 -0.40 13.13
CA TRP A 21 -0.89 0.82 12.57
C TRP A 21 -0.74 2.02 13.51
N ARG A 22 -1.03 1.85 14.81
CA ARG A 22 -0.79 2.90 15.81
C ARG A 22 0.67 3.36 15.83
N GLN A 23 1.62 2.45 15.69
CA GLN A 23 3.04 2.81 15.64
C GLN A 23 3.39 3.58 14.35
N VAL A 24 2.86 3.16 13.19
CA VAL A 24 3.04 3.87 11.92
C VAL A 24 2.45 5.28 11.99
N MET A 25 1.20 5.41 12.46
CA MET A 25 0.51 6.69 12.60
C MET A 25 1.17 7.62 13.64
N LYS A 26 1.90 7.06 14.63
CA LYS A 26 2.69 7.84 15.59
C LYS A 26 3.99 8.35 14.99
N ASN A 27 4.65 7.54 14.16
CA ASN A 27 5.99 7.83 13.64
C ASN A 27 5.97 8.69 12.37
N TYR A 28 4.86 8.66 11.63
CA TYR A 28 4.73 9.35 10.36
C TYR A 28 3.49 10.22 10.35
N ARG A 29 3.62 11.40 9.73
CA ARG A 29 2.49 12.26 9.47
C ARG A 29 1.78 11.84 8.19
N PHE A 30 0.46 11.81 8.28
CA PHE A 30 -0.43 11.54 7.16
C PHE A 30 -1.36 12.72 6.99
N LEU A 31 -1.61 13.07 5.73
CA LEU A 31 -2.55 14.09 5.32
C LEU A 31 -3.86 13.41 4.96
N THR A 32 -4.97 13.98 5.40
CA THR A 32 -6.30 13.69 4.89
C THR A 32 -6.47 14.26 3.49
N ARG A 33 -7.53 13.85 2.79
CA ARG A 33 -7.89 14.43 1.49
C ARG A 33 -8.06 15.95 1.56
N ALA A 34 -8.69 16.46 2.62
CA ALA A 34 -8.91 17.90 2.79
C ALA A 34 -7.59 18.66 2.98
N GLU A 35 -6.65 18.10 3.74
CA GLU A 35 -5.31 18.69 3.91
C GLU A 35 -4.51 18.64 2.61
N LEU A 36 -4.61 17.55 1.86
CA LEU A 36 -3.95 17.39 0.55
C LEU A 36 -4.46 18.42 -0.47
N GLU A 37 -5.77 18.70 -0.51
CA GLU A 37 -6.36 19.70 -1.41
C GLU A 37 -5.86 21.13 -1.11
N GLY A 38 -5.46 21.40 0.14
CA GLY A 38 -4.80 22.64 0.54
C GLY A 38 -3.34 22.76 0.07
N VAL A 39 -2.71 21.64 -0.32
CA VAL A 39 -1.35 21.63 -0.87
C VAL A 39 -1.40 22.05 -2.33
N ARG A 40 -0.81 23.21 -2.66
CA ARG A 40 -0.93 23.95 -3.94
C ARG A 40 -0.71 23.13 -5.23
N HIS A 41 -0.11 21.93 -5.16
CA HIS A 41 0.23 21.11 -6.33
C HIS A 41 -0.24 19.65 -6.23
N GLY A 42 -1.14 19.30 -5.32
CA GLY A 42 -1.67 17.93 -5.13
C GLY A 42 -2.53 17.36 -6.27
N ARG A 43 -2.55 17.99 -7.45
CA ARG A 43 -3.41 17.60 -8.59
C ARG A 43 -2.99 16.30 -9.28
N VAL A 44 -1.87 15.68 -8.92
CA VAL A 44 -1.41 14.42 -9.52
C VAL A 44 -1.94 13.21 -8.73
N ALA A 45 -3.26 13.13 -8.54
CA ALA A 45 -3.90 12.09 -7.71
C ALA A 45 -3.62 10.65 -8.17
N SER A 46 -3.28 10.42 -9.45
CA SER A 46 -3.01 9.08 -9.99
C SER A 46 -1.64 8.50 -9.60
N HIS A 47 -0.72 9.31 -9.08
CA HIS A 47 0.66 8.87 -8.76
C HIS A 47 1.01 9.01 -7.27
N LEU A 48 0.04 9.30 -6.40
CA LEU A 48 0.27 9.45 -4.98
C LEU A 48 0.22 8.10 -4.26
N LEU A 49 1.07 7.95 -3.25
CA LEU A 49 0.88 6.92 -2.24
C LEU A 49 -0.34 7.26 -1.41
N LYS A 50 -1.29 6.32 -1.35
CA LYS A 50 -2.43 6.37 -0.43
C LYS A 50 -2.51 5.09 0.38
N VAL A 51 -2.94 5.24 1.62
CA VAL A 51 -3.28 4.15 2.52
C VAL A 51 -4.74 4.29 2.86
N GLU A 52 -5.48 3.19 2.81
CA GLU A 52 -6.85 3.14 3.32
C GLU A 52 -6.81 2.63 4.76
N HIS A 53 -7.25 3.48 5.70
CA HIS A 53 -7.30 3.16 7.12
C HIS A 53 -8.61 3.69 7.70
N ASP A 54 -9.33 2.82 8.41
CA ASP A 54 -10.64 3.11 9.02
C ASP A 54 -11.65 3.78 8.06
N GLY A 55 -11.64 3.35 6.79
CA GLY A 55 -12.53 3.86 5.74
C GLY A 55 -12.11 5.23 5.17
N ALA A 56 -11.00 5.79 5.61
CA ALA A 56 -10.44 7.04 5.11
C ALA A 56 -9.21 6.80 4.23
N ALA A 57 -9.07 7.61 3.17
CA ALA A 57 -7.84 7.68 2.39
C ALA A 57 -6.87 8.66 3.05
N LEU A 58 -5.69 8.16 3.41
CA LEU A 58 -4.60 8.89 4.03
C LEU A 58 -3.40 8.95 3.09
N TYR A 59 -2.75 10.10 3.05
CA TYR A 59 -1.62 10.39 2.17
C TYR A 59 -0.38 10.64 3.02
N PRO A 60 0.68 9.80 2.96
CA PRO A 60 1.88 10.03 3.75
C PRO A 60 2.52 11.39 3.41
N GLU A 61 2.88 12.21 4.40
CA GLU A 61 3.42 13.56 4.15
C GLU A 61 4.83 13.52 3.53
N PHE A 62 5.61 12.47 3.80
CA PHE A 62 6.99 12.35 3.32
C PHE A 62 7.11 12.33 1.78
N GLN A 63 6.01 12.10 1.06
CA GLN A 63 6.01 12.13 -0.39
C GLN A 63 6.11 13.56 -0.94
N PHE A 64 5.95 14.58 -0.09
CA PHE A 64 5.99 15.99 -0.48
C PHE A 64 7.25 16.68 0.03
N SER A 65 7.73 17.65 -0.74
CA SER A 65 8.76 18.60 -0.31
C SER A 65 8.18 19.60 0.69
N ALA A 66 9.04 20.39 1.33
CA ALA A 66 8.62 21.49 2.20
C ALA A 66 7.75 22.54 1.47
N ALA A 67 7.84 22.63 0.13
CA ALA A 67 7.01 23.49 -0.70
C ALA A 67 5.65 22.86 -1.07
N GLY A 68 5.39 21.62 -0.64
CA GLY A 68 4.17 20.89 -0.97
C GLY A 68 4.20 20.27 -2.37
N GLU A 69 5.38 20.11 -2.97
CA GLU A 69 5.53 19.49 -4.29
C GLU A 69 5.79 18.00 -4.13
N LEU A 70 5.20 17.17 -4.99
CA LEU A 70 5.48 15.73 -5.00
C LEU A 70 6.96 15.50 -5.30
N LEU A 71 7.64 14.74 -4.43
CA LEU A 71 9.03 14.39 -4.64
C LEU A 71 9.15 13.48 -5.88
N PRO A 72 10.03 13.79 -6.84
CA PRO A 72 10.13 13.06 -8.11
C PRO A 72 10.51 11.58 -7.92
N VAL A 73 11.21 11.26 -6.82
CA VAL A 73 11.58 9.89 -6.46
C VAL A 73 10.37 9.00 -6.16
N ILE A 74 9.22 9.57 -5.75
CA ILE A 74 8.07 8.78 -5.32
C ILE A 74 7.43 8.02 -6.49
N PRO A 75 7.06 8.66 -7.62
CA PRO A 75 6.62 7.93 -8.81
C PRO A 75 7.61 6.86 -9.30
N GLU A 76 8.92 7.13 -9.24
CA GLU A 76 9.96 6.19 -9.65
C GLU A 76 9.97 4.94 -8.75
N LEU A 77 9.93 5.14 -7.43
CA LEU A 77 9.84 4.03 -6.46
C LEU A 77 8.56 3.22 -6.64
N LEU A 78 7.43 3.86 -6.96
CA LEU A 78 6.18 3.16 -7.25
C LEU A 78 6.27 2.32 -8.52
N ASN A 79 6.91 2.83 -9.56
CA ASN A 79 7.15 2.07 -10.79
C ASN A 79 8.08 0.88 -10.55
N LEU A 80 9.13 1.06 -9.73
CA LEU A 80 10.02 -0.02 -9.34
C LEU A 80 9.27 -1.11 -8.55
N ALA A 81 8.47 -0.72 -7.55
CA ALA A 81 7.70 -1.66 -6.74
C ALA A 81 6.71 -2.49 -7.58
N LYS A 82 5.97 -1.85 -8.48
CA LYS A 82 5.06 -2.55 -9.42
C LYS A 82 5.80 -3.54 -10.32
N SER A 83 7.03 -3.23 -10.70
CA SER A 83 7.86 -4.10 -11.54
C SER A 83 8.31 -5.35 -10.78
N HIS A 84 8.54 -5.23 -9.47
CA HIS A 84 8.93 -6.34 -8.60
C HIS A 84 7.76 -7.25 -8.22
N ASP A 85 6.54 -6.72 -8.09
CA ASP A 85 5.35 -7.54 -7.85
C ASP A 85 5.04 -8.50 -9.01
N CYS A 86 5.51 -8.20 -10.23
CA CYS A 86 5.43 -9.10 -11.38
C CYS A 86 6.43 -10.27 -11.36
N VAL A 87 7.43 -10.28 -10.46
CA VAL A 87 8.46 -11.33 -10.40
C VAL A 87 8.08 -12.47 -9.43
N GLY A 88 6.99 -12.31 -8.67
CA GLY A 88 6.45 -13.34 -7.76
C GLY A 88 5.36 -14.23 -8.34
N ALA A 89 4.94 -14.01 -9.60
CA ALA A 89 4.13 -14.99 -10.31
C ALA A 89 5.09 -16.04 -10.89
N GLU A 90 5.24 -17.17 -10.19
CA GLU A 90 5.88 -18.35 -10.76
C GLU A 90 5.31 -18.58 -12.18
N PRO A 91 6.16 -18.74 -13.22
CA PRO A 91 5.67 -19.32 -14.45
C PRO A 91 5.23 -20.75 -14.12
N ASP A 92 3.98 -21.08 -14.46
CA ASP A 92 3.48 -22.45 -14.47
C ASP A 92 4.56 -23.42 -14.99
N PRO A 93 4.99 -24.43 -14.22
CA PRO A 93 5.81 -25.50 -14.77
C PRO A 93 4.90 -26.47 -15.51
N VAL A 94 4.20 -26.00 -16.56
CA VAL A 94 3.71 -26.91 -17.59
C VAL A 94 4.87 -27.10 -18.55
N ALA A 95 5.71 -28.05 -18.15
CA ALA A 95 6.78 -28.63 -18.93
C ALA A 95 6.33 -28.83 -20.39
N ASP A 96 6.93 -28.02 -21.25
CA ASP A 96 7.68 -28.46 -22.42
C ASP A 96 7.70 -30.00 -22.53
N HIS A 97 6.78 -30.56 -23.31
CA HIS A 97 6.87 -31.92 -23.80
C HIS A 97 7.59 -31.86 -25.16
N PRO A 98 8.90 -32.17 -25.22
CA PRO A 98 9.57 -32.31 -26.48
C PRO A 98 9.13 -33.63 -27.13
N HIS A 99 8.69 -33.51 -28.38
CA HIS A 99 8.92 -34.46 -29.48
C HIS A 99 8.62 -35.95 -29.31
N ARG A 100 7.77 -36.43 -30.24
CA ARG A 100 7.74 -37.80 -30.80
C ARG A 100 9.10 -38.52 -30.80
N LEU A 101 9.04 -39.83 -30.49
CA LEU A 101 9.75 -41.02 -31.02
C LEU A 101 9.45 -42.13 -29.97
N PHE A 102 8.75 -43.24 -30.20
CA PHE A 102 8.75 -44.23 -31.27
C PHE A 102 7.35 -44.80 -31.50
#